data_AF-A0A658NIQ0-F1
#
_entry.id   AF-A0A658NIQ0-F1
#
_cell.length_a   1.000
_cell.length_b   1.000
_cell.length_c   1.000
_cell.angle_alpha   90.00
_cell.angle_beta   90.00
_cell.angle_gamma   90.00
#
_symmetry.space_group_name_H-M   'P 1'
#
loop_
_entity.id
_entity.type
_entity.pdbx_description
1 polymer ?
#
loop_
_entity_poly.entity_id
_entity_poly.type
_entity_poly.pdbx_seq_one_letter_code
_entity_poly.pdbx_strand_id
1 'polypeptide(L)' 'IRDDAPASLREGNLIREGFNEDLDRLLVLLRDGRQMILELEARERERSGLARLKVGYNRVFGYYFELSRSQAAEIPDY' A
#
# COMPACT_ATOMS: atom_id res chain seq x y z
N ILE A 1 22.98 14.81 2.26
CA ILE A 1 22.63 13.59 3.04
C ILE A 1 21.64 14.00 4.11
N ARG A 2 20.49 13.33 4.23
CA ARG A 2 19.50 13.57 5.29
C ARG A 2 20.05 12.98 6.59
N ASP A 3 19.94 13.68 7.73
CA ASP A 3 20.57 13.25 8.99
C ASP A 3 19.95 11.99 9.61
N ASP A 4 18.81 11.54 9.06
CA ASP A 4 18.03 10.36 9.43
C ASP A 4 18.22 9.17 8.45
N ALA A 5 19.30 9.16 7.66
CA ALA A 5 19.57 8.12 6.67
C ALA A 5 19.76 6.72 7.32
N PRO A 6 18.97 5.69 6.95
CA PRO A 6 19.17 4.32 7.43
C PRO A 6 20.53 3.76 6.96
N ALA A 7 21.14 2.89 7.76
CA ALA A 7 22.44 2.27 7.44
C ALA A 7 22.39 1.31 6.22
N SER A 8 21.19 1.00 5.72
CA SER A 8 20.94 0.05 4.66
C SER A 8 20.61 0.76 3.34
N LEU A 9 21.49 0.62 2.33
CA LEU A 9 21.24 1.03 0.94
C LEU A 9 19.96 0.40 0.34
N ARG A 10 19.42 -0.67 0.94
CA ARG A 10 18.22 -1.39 0.47
C ARG A 10 16.91 -0.80 1.00
N GLU A 11 16.95 0.03 2.04
CA GLU A 11 15.73 0.55 2.68
C GLU A 11 15.20 1.84 2.03
N GLY A 12 15.90 2.39 1.04
CA GLY A 12 15.53 3.65 0.43
C GLY A 12 15.69 4.84 1.39
N ASN A 13 15.20 6.02 1.03
CA ASN A 13 15.32 7.28 1.78
C ASN A 13 16.74 7.88 1.95
N LEU A 14 17.76 7.36 1.27
CA LEU A 14 19.11 7.94 1.34
C LEU A 14 19.25 9.30 0.64
N ILE A 15 18.40 9.57 -0.36
CA ILE A 15 18.48 10.72 -1.25
C ILE A 15 17.43 11.75 -0.83
N ARG A 16 17.84 13.01 -0.67
CA ARG A 16 16.92 14.12 -0.37
C ARG A 16 16.01 14.36 -1.59
N GLU A 17 14.74 14.63 -1.35
CA GLU A 17 13.81 15.13 -2.38
C GLU A 17 14.44 16.35 -3.09
N GLY A 18 14.36 16.40 -4.42
CA GLY A 18 14.94 17.46 -5.25
C GLY A 18 16.41 17.24 -5.64
N PHE A 19 17.04 16.12 -5.27
CA PHE A 19 18.39 15.79 -5.71
C PHE A 19 18.43 15.07 -7.08
N ASN A 20 17.36 14.34 -7.44
CA ASN A 20 17.27 13.63 -8.70
C ASN A 20 15.80 13.54 -9.15
N GLU A 21 15.47 14.25 -10.23
CA GLU A 21 14.09 14.37 -10.72
C GLU A 21 13.47 13.03 -11.17
N ASP A 22 14.28 12.12 -11.72
CA ASP A 22 13.80 10.80 -12.15
C ASP A 22 13.44 9.91 -10.95
N LEU A 23 14.27 9.94 -9.90
CA LEU A 23 14.00 9.25 -8.65
C LEU A 23 12.76 9.84 -7.95
N ASP A 24 12.64 11.15 -7.92
CA ASP A 24 11.48 11.83 -7.33
C ASP A 24 10.20 11.44 -8.07
N ARG A 25 10.23 11.36 -9.40
CA ARG A 25 9.11 10.82 -10.21
C ARG A 25 8.74 9.39 -9.84
N LEU A 26 9.72 8.50 -9.70
CA LEU A 26 9.49 7.11 -9.31
C LEU A 26 8.90 7.01 -7.89
N LEU A 27 9.37 7.85 -6.97
CA LEU A 27 8.83 7.93 -5.61
C LEU A 27 7.38 8.43 -5.59
N VAL A 28 7.05 9.43 -6.41
CA VAL A 28 5.68 9.91 -6.58
C VAL A 28 4.78 8.80 -7.13
N LEU A 29 5.19 8.10 -8.18
CA LEU A 29 4.42 6.98 -8.75
C LEU A 29 4.16 5.87 -7.70
N LEU A 30 5.18 5.54 -6.89
CA LEU A 30 5.03 4.57 -5.80
C LEU A 30 4.08 5.07 -4.70
N ARG A 31 4.10 6.36 -4.39
CA ARG A 31 3.19 6.97 -3.40
C ARG A 31 1.75 6.95 -3.91
N ASP A 32 1.54 7.31 -5.17
CA ASP A 32 0.23 7.32 -5.80
C ASP A 32 -0.36 5.91 -5.88
N GLY A 33 0.48 4.89 -6.15
CA GLY A 33 0.07 3.48 -6.09
C GLY A 33 -0.37 3.03 -4.69
N ARG A 34 0.34 3.46 -3.63
CA ARG A 34 -0.09 3.19 -2.25
C ARG A 34 -1.40 3.89 -1.91
N GLN A 35 -1.56 5.14 -2.35
CA GLN A 35 -2.79 5.91 -2.14
C GLN A 35 -3.99 5.22 -2.82
N MET A 36 -3.80 4.74 -4.06
CA MET A 36 -4.82 3.98 -4.79
C MET A 36 -5.26 2.71 -4.04
N ILE A 37 -4.31 2.00 -3.41
CA ILE A 37 -4.63 0.80 -2.60
C ILE A 37 -5.45 1.17 -1.36
N LEU A 38 -5.11 2.27 -0.67
CA LEU A 38 -5.86 2.75 0.48
C LEU A 38 -7.29 3.17 0.10
N GLU A 39 -7.45 3.83 -1.04
CA GLU A 39 -8.76 4.22 -1.56
C GLU A 39 -9.60 3.01 -1.97
N LEU A 40 -8.96 1.98 -2.55
CA LEU A 40 -9.62 0.72 -2.87
C LEU A 40 -10.11 0.01 -1.61
N GLU A 41 -9.27 -0.05 -0.57
CA GLU A 41 -9.64 -0.61 0.73
C GLU A 41 -10.82 0.14 1.36
N ALA A 42 -10.79 1.47 1.38
CA ALA A 42 -11.86 2.29 1.94
C ALA A 42 -13.18 2.09 1.18
N ARG A 43 -13.11 2.14 -0.16
CA ARG A 43 -14.28 1.95 -1.02
C ARG A 43 -14.90 0.56 -0.82
N GLU A 44 -14.08 -0.48 -0.73
CA GLU A 44 -14.62 -1.83 -0.57
C GLU A 44 -15.15 -2.07 0.84
N ARG A 45 -14.55 -1.45 1.88
CA ARG A 45 -15.13 -1.44 3.24
C ARG A 45 -16.53 -0.81 3.26
N GLU A 46 -16.71 0.30 2.57
CA GLU A 46 -18.01 0.98 2.48
C GLU A 46 -19.04 0.16 1.69
N ARG A 47 -18.62 -0.46 0.57
CA ARG A 47 -19.52 -1.25 -0.28
C ARG A 47 -19.93 -2.57 0.35
N SER A 48 -18.99 -3.29 0.96
CA SER A 48 -19.23 -4.61 1.56
C SER A 48 -19.73 -4.54 3.01
N GLY A 49 -19.57 -3.39 3.68
CA GLY A 49 -19.83 -3.25 5.12
C GLY A 49 -18.78 -3.92 6.02
N LEU A 50 -17.75 -4.53 5.42
CA LEU A 50 -16.72 -5.30 6.14
C LEU A 50 -15.66 -4.37 6.73
N ALA A 51 -15.94 -3.77 7.88
CA ALA A 51 -15.05 -2.79 8.53
C ALA A 51 -13.61 -3.28 8.80
N ARG A 52 -13.38 -4.59 8.84
CA ARG A 52 -12.06 -5.21 9.07
C ARG A 52 -11.37 -5.70 7.80
N LEU A 53 -11.95 -5.49 6.62
CA LEU A 53 -11.33 -5.79 5.34
C LEU A 53 -10.02 -5.01 5.21
N LYS A 54 -8.94 -5.67 4.80
CA LYS A 54 -7.63 -5.05 4.55
C LYS A 54 -7.10 -5.45 3.19
N VAL A 55 -6.29 -4.61 2.56
CA VAL A 55 -5.52 -5.02 1.38
C VAL A 55 -4.15 -5.52 1.82
N GLY A 56 -3.89 -6.81 1.59
CA GLY A 56 -2.58 -7.44 1.78
C GLY A 56 -1.81 -7.52 0.46
N TYR A 57 -0.50 -7.72 0.56
CA TYR A 57 0.36 -8.03 -0.59
C TYR A 57 1.33 -9.15 -0.22
N ASN A 58 1.48 -10.12 -1.11
CA ASN A 58 2.60 -11.04 -1.07
C ASN A 58 3.13 -11.33 -2.48
N ARG A 59 4.35 -11.88 -2.57
CA ARG A 59 5.02 -12.12 -3.85
C ARG A 59 4.37 -13.21 -4.72
N VAL A 60 3.58 -14.09 -4.13
CA VAL A 60 3.01 -15.27 -4.82
C VAL A 60 1.67 -14.92 -5.47
N PHE A 61 0.81 -14.19 -4.73
CA PHE A 61 -0.55 -13.88 -5.10
C PHE A 61 -0.75 -12.42 -5.51
N GLY A 62 0.25 -11.56 -5.32
CA GLY A 62 0.10 -10.13 -5.53
C GLY A 62 -0.75 -9.48 -4.44
N TYR A 63 -1.59 -8.52 -4.83
CA TYR A 63 -2.53 -7.85 -3.92
C TYR A 63 -3.79 -8.67 -3.71
N TYR A 64 -4.27 -8.75 -2.47
CA TYR A 64 -5.47 -9.51 -2.11
C TYR A 64 -6.24 -8.81 -0.97
N PHE A 65 -7.53 -9.09 -0.87
CA PHE A 65 -8.30 -8.70 0.30
C PHE A 65 -8.15 -9.74 1.41
N GLU A 66 -7.76 -9.29 2.59
CA GLU A 66 -7.63 -10.08 3.80
C GLU A 66 -8.82 -9.79 4.74
N LEU A 67 -9.42 -10.86 5.23
CA LEU A 67 -10.61 -10.83 6.06
C LEU A 67 -10.46 -11.82 7.22
N SER A 68 -11.06 -11.49 8.35
CA SER A 68 -11.13 -12.43 9.47
C SER A 68 -12.11 -13.56 9.13
N ARG A 69 -11.77 -14.81 9.51
CA ARG A 69 -12.61 -15.98 9.22
C ARG A 69 -14.04 -15.85 9.75
N SER A 70 -14.23 -15.12 10.84
CA SER A 70 -15.55 -14.85 11.43
C SER A 70 -16.48 -14.04 10.52
N GLN A 71 -15.92 -13.23 9.62
CA GLN A 71 -16.67 -12.38 8.70
C GLN A 71 -16.79 -12.99 7.30
N ALA A 72 -16.30 -14.22 7.11
CA ALA A 72 -16.34 -14.88 5.81
C ALA A 72 -17.77 -15.12 5.30
N ALA A 73 -18.75 -15.23 6.22
CA ALA A 73 -20.17 -15.37 5.88
C ALA A 73 -20.80 -14.04 5.41
N GLU A 74 -20.15 -12.91 5.63
CA GLU A 74 -20.60 -11.57 5.22
C GLU A 74 -19.96 -11.12 3.91
N ILE A 75 -19.20 -12.00 3.24
CA ILE A 75 -18.57 -11.71 1.95
C ILE A 75 -19.66 -11.63 0.87
N PRO A 76 -19.72 -10.53 0.09
CA PRO A 76 -20.64 -10.44 -1.02
C PRO A 76 -20.26 -11.38 -2.18
N ASP A 77 -21.27 -11.91 -2.90
CA ASP A 77 -21.09 -12.85 -4.02
C ASP A 77 -20.75 -12.17 -5.37
N TYR A 78 -20.46 -10.87 -5.39
CA TYR A 78 -20.25 -10.07 -6.61
C TYR A 78 -18.77 -9.88 -6.98
#